data_AF-A0A968U7I7-F1
#
_entry.id   AF-A0A968U7I7-F1
#
_cell.length_a   1.000
_cell.length_b   1.000
_cell.length_c   1.000
_cell.angle_alpha   90.00
_cell.angle_beta   90.00
_cell.angle_gamma   90.00
#
_symmetry.space_group_name_H-M   'P 1'
#
loop_
_entity.id
_entity.type
_entity.pdbx_description
1 polymer ?
#
loop_
_entity_poly.entity_id
_entity_poly.type
_entity_poly.pdbx_seq_one_letter_code
_entity_poly.pdbx_strand_id
1 'polypeptide(L)'
;MTNLHLKNERSEPTALIAKMGGKAWENAIDTCEQAARIFPNSLYTGIDLLIPVGFKQPLVLEANAFGDLLPGSTHNGLDTYSTEIIAALAQRESQKWE
;
A
#
# COMPACT_ATOMS: atom_id res chain seq x y z
N MET A 1 11.95 0.08 17.20
CA MET A 1 10.61 -0.56 17.22
C MET A 1 9.79 0.11 16.13
N THR A 2 9.44 -0.63 15.08
CA THR A 2 8.51 -0.16 14.04
C THR A 2 7.07 -0.47 14.46
N ASN A 3 6.09 0.19 13.82
CA ASN A 3 4.66 0.02 14.10
C ASN A 3 4.19 -1.44 14.09
N LEU A 4 4.86 -2.35 13.37
CA LEU A 4 4.51 -3.78 13.31
C LEU A 4 4.64 -4.52 14.65
N HIS A 5 5.51 -4.08 15.56
CA HIS A 5 5.73 -4.79 16.83
C HIS A 5 4.61 -4.55 17.85
N LEU A 6 3.77 -3.54 17.63
CA LEU A 6 2.81 -3.07 18.63
C LEU A 6 1.46 -3.80 18.59
N LYS A 7 1.22 -4.67 17.59
CA LYS A 7 -0.06 -5.38 17.39
C LYS A 7 -1.28 -4.45 17.49
N ASN A 8 -1.11 -3.18 17.11
CA ASN A 8 -2.21 -2.23 17.16
C ASN A 8 -3.34 -2.72 16.27
N GLU A 9 -4.56 -2.58 16.77
CA GLU A 9 -5.76 -2.96 16.05
C GLU A 9 -5.82 -2.19 14.72
N ARG A 10 -6.10 -2.90 13.63
CA ARG A 10 -6.26 -2.30 12.31
C ARG A 10 -7.73 -2.01 12.10
N SER A 11 -8.05 -0.76 11.77
CA SER A 11 -9.41 -0.37 11.42
C SER A 11 -9.65 -0.55 9.92
N GLU A 12 -10.85 -0.98 9.55
CA GLU A 12 -11.30 -0.93 8.16
C GLU A 12 -11.20 0.50 7.60
N PRO A 13 -10.63 0.68 6.40
CA PRO A 13 -10.41 2.01 5.84
C PRO A 13 -11.72 2.72 5.49
N THR A 14 -12.84 2.01 5.35
CA THR A 14 -14.16 2.55 4.96
C THR A 14 -14.59 3.76 5.80
N ALA A 15 -14.40 3.69 7.12
CA ALA A 15 -14.77 4.80 8.00
C ALA A 15 -13.86 6.03 7.82
N LEU A 16 -12.59 5.82 7.50
CA LEU A 16 -11.65 6.89 7.19
C LEU A 16 -11.97 7.51 5.83
N ILE A 17 -12.21 6.69 4.80
CA ILE A 17 -12.56 7.13 3.44
C ILE A 17 -13.83 7.98 3.47
N ALA A 18 -14.86 7.54 4.20
CA ALA A 18 -16.12 8.27 4.35
C ALA A 18 -15.92 9.67 4.99
N LYS A 19 -14.99 9.80 5.94
CA LYS A 19 -14.65 11.09 6.56
C LYS A 19 -13.81 11.98 5.65
N MET A 20 -12.84 11.39 4.94
CA MET A 20 -11.95 12.09 4.03
C MET A 20 -12.69 12.68 2.82
N GLY A 21 -13.70 11.95 2.33
CA GLY A 21 -14.30 12.22 1.04
C GLY A 21 -13.42 11.73 -0.11
N GLY A 22 -14.04 11.47 -1.27
CA GLY A 22 -13.39 10.84 -2.42
C GLY A 22 -12.14 11.59 -2.88
N LYS A 23 -12.19 12.93 -2.96
CA LYS A 23 -11.06 13.71 -3.49
C LYS A 23 -9.79 13.63 -2.63
N ALA A 24 -9.94 13.67 -1.31
CA ALA A 24 -8.80 13.56 -0.41
C ALA A 24 -8.25 12.12 -0.38
N TRP A 25 -9.12 11.12 -0.52
CA TRP A 25 -8.71 9.72 -0.65
C TRP A 25 -7.93 9.47 -1.95
N GLU A 26 -8.44 9.95 -3.08
CA GLU A 26 -7.74 9.89 -4.37
C GLU A 26 -6.34 10.53 -4.26
N ASN A 27 -6.23 11.71 -3.66
CA ASN A 27 -4.93 12.37 -3.47
C ASN A 27 -3.96 11.54 -2.61
N ALA A 28 -4.47 10.80 -1.62
CA ALA A 28 -3.66 9.89 -0.81
C ALA A 28 -3.13 8.71 -1.63
N ILE A 29 -3.99 8.08 -2.44
CA ILE A 29 -3.59 7.00 -3.34
C ILE A 29 -2.59 7.49 -4.39
N ASP A 30 -2.89 8.61 -5.05
CA ASP A 30 -2.01 9.23 -6.06
C ASP A 30 -0.61 9.52 -5.48
N THR A 31 -0.54 9.96 -4.22
CA THR A 31 0.73 10.21 -3.53
C THR A 31 1.52 8.93 -3.34
N CYS A 32 0.88 7.83 -2.91
CA CYS A 32 1.51 6.52 -2.79
C CYS A 32 2.02 6.00 -4.13
N GLU A 33 1.22 6.10 -5.20
CA GLU A 33 1.64 5.66 -6.54
C GLU A 33 2.83 6.47 -7.07
N GLN A 34 2.85 7.78 -6.83
CA GLN A 34 3.98 8.63 -7.21
C GLN A 34 5.26 8.22 -6.49
N ALA A 35 5.18 7.92 -5.20
CA ALA A 35 6.32 7.42 -4.44
C ALA A 35 6.79 6.05 -4.96
N ALA A 36 5.85 5.15 -5.27
CA ALA A 36 6.18 3.82 -5.80
C ALA A 36 6.90 3.86 -7.14
N ARG A 37 6.57 4.84 -8.02
CA ARG A 37 7.24 5.03 -9.32
C ARG A 37 8.75 5.32 -9.23
N ILE A 38 9.26 5.69 -8.05
CA ILE A 38 10.70 5.89 -7.82
C ILE A 38 11.46 4.55 -7.87
N PHE A 39 10.77 3.42 -7.70
CA PHE A 39 11.34 2.07 -7.70
C PHE A 39 10.87 1.24 -8.91
N PRO A 40 11.22 1.62 -10.15
CA PRO A 40 10.63 1.03 -11.36
C PRO A 40 10.98 -0.45 -11.59
N ASN A 41 12.02 -0.96 -10.93
CA ASN A 41 12.47 -2.35 -11.05
C ASN A 41 12.02 -3.21 -9.86
N SER A 42 11.21 -2.68 -8.95
CA SER A 42 10.62 -3.42 -7.84
C SER A 42 9.24 -3.93 -8.23
N LEU A 43 8.94 -5.19 -7.90
CA LEU A 43 7.61 -5.77 -8.16
C LEU A 43 6.51 -5.03 -7.38
N TYR A 44 6.82 -4.60 -6.16
CA TYR A 44 5.94 -3.84 -5.28
C TYR A 44 6.76 -2.98 -4.30
N THR A 45 6.08 -2.09 -3.57
CA THR A 45 6.62 -1.40 -2.40
C THR A 45 5.48 -1.11 -1.43
N GLY A 46 5.72 -1.30 -0.13
CA GLY A 46 4.82 -0.79 0.91
C GLY A 46 5.08 0.70 1.13
N ILE A 47 4.04 1.51 1.30
CA ILE A 47 4.17 2.95 1.57
C ILE A 47 3.46 3.29 2.87
N ASP A 48 4.20 3.84 3.82
CA ASP A 48 3.64 4.41 5.04
C ASP A 48 3.26 5.87 4.76
N LEU A 49 1.96 6.14 4.77
CA LEU A 49 1.41 7.46 4.47
C LEU A 49 0.80 8.09 5.72
N LEU A 50 1.25 9.30 6.05
CA LEU A 50 0.62 10.14 7.07
C LEU A 50 -0.48 10.98 6.44
N ILE A 51 -1.70 10.89 6.98
CA ILE A 51 -2.82 11.77 6.66
C ILE A 51 -2.92 12.86 7.75
N PRO A 52 -2.58 14.13 7.46
CA PRO A 52 -2.66 15.18 8.45
C PRO A 52 -4.11 15.51 8.84
N VAL A 53 -4.28 16.10 10.02
CA VAL A 53 -5.58 16.61 10.49
C VAL A 53 -6.19 17.57 9.47
N GLY A 54 -7.48 17.40 9.20
CA GLY A 54 -8.21 18.15 8.19
C GLY A 54 -7.94 17.68 6.76
N PHE A 55 -7.36 16.48 6.58
CA PHE A 55 -7.12 15.85 5.29
C PHE A 55 -6.32 16.74 4.32
N LYS A 56 -5.32 17.42 4.87
CA LYS A 56 -4.34 18.21 4.11
C LYS A 56 -3.43 17.29 3.29
N GLN A 57 -2.47 17.88 2.60
CA GLN A 57 -1.50 17.16 1.78
C GLN A 57 -0.90 15.94 2.53
N PRO A 58 -1.11 14.73 2.01
CA PRO A 58 -0.51 13.51 2.57
C PRO A 58 1.02 13.57 2.51
N LEU A 59 1.67 12.93 3.48
CA LEU A 59 3.13 12.88 3.60
C LEU A 59 3.60 11.42 3.60
N VAL A 60 4.53 11.09 2.72
CA VAL A 60 5.19 9.78 2.71
C VAL A 60 6.22 9.76 3.84
N LEU A 61 6.11 8.76 4.72
CA LEU A 61 7.02 8.58 5.85
C LEU A 61 8.13 7.57 5.51
N GLU A 62 7.75 6.45 4.90
CA GLU A 62 8.65 5.33 4.63
C GLU A 62 8.20 4.58 3.37
N ALA A 63 9.17 3.99 2.66
CA ALA A 63 8.94 3.02 1.59
C ALA A 63 9.59 1.68 1.99
N ASN A 64 8.76 0.67 2.22
CA ASN A 64 9.13 -0.64 2.71
C ASN A 64 9.31 -1.62 1.54
N ALA A 65 10.52 -2.16 1.38
CA ALA A 65 10.84 -3.08 0.29
C ALA A 65 10.09 -4.42 0.34
N PHE A 66 9.74 -4.87 1.56
CA PHE A 66 9.02 -6.13 1.78
C PHE A 66 7.56 -5.93 2.20
N GLY A 67 7.13 -4.67 2.32
CA GLY A 67 5.82 -4.33 2.88
C GLY A 67 5.70 -4.63 4.38
N ASP A 68 4.46 -4.54 4.85
CA ASP A 68 4.07 -4.78 6.25
C ASP A 68 3.40 -6.15 6.42
N LEU A 69 3.46 -6.70 7.62
CA LEU A 69 2.61 -7.82 8.01
C LEU A 69 1.18 -7.29 8.25
N LEU A 70 0.28 -7.55 7.29
CA LEU A 70 -1.11 -7.09 7.28
C LEU A 70 -2.12 -8.26 7.37
N PRO A 71 -2.19 -9.00 8.49
CA PRO A 71 -3.09 -10.13 8.61
C PRO A 71 -4.56 -9.68 8.58
N GLY A 72 -5.39 -10.40 7.82
CA GLY A 72 -6.83 -10.16 7.74
C GLY A 72 -7.24 -8.98 6.83
N SER A 73 -6.29 -8.27 6.22
CA SER A 73 -6.59 -7.25 5.22
C SER A 73 -6.61 -7.86 3.83
N THR A 74 -7.62 -7.49 3.03
CA THR A 74 -7.73 -7.93 1.63
C THR A 74 -8.09 -6.78 0.72
N HIS A 75 -7.65 -6.86 -0.53
CA HIS A 75 -8.07 -6.00 -1.62
C HIS A 75 -8.63 -6.89 -2.74
N ASN A 76 -9.87 -6.65 -3.16
CA ASN A 76 -10.58 -7.50 -4.13
C ASN A 76 -10.55 -9.00 -3.77
N GLY A 77 -10.62 -9.31 -2.47
CA GLY A 77 -10.63 -10.69 -1.96
C GLY A 77 -9.26 -11.37 -1.90
N LEU A 78 -8.16 -10.69 -2.21
CA LEU A 78 -6.80 -11.21 -2.09
C LEU A 78 -6.03 -10.47 -1.00
N ASP A 79 -5.24 -11.20 -0.21
CA ASP A 79 -4.27 -10.59 0.69
C ASP A 79 -3.00 -10.15 -0.06
N THR A 80 -2.16 -9.37 0.62
CA THR A 80 -0.92 -8.83 0.03
C THR A 80 0.02 -9.94 -0.45
N TYR A 81 0.22 -10.98 0.36
CA TYR A 81 1.17 -12.06 0.06
C TYR A 81 0.74 -12.89 -1.16
N SER A 82 -0.55 -13.21 -1.27
CA SER A 82 -1.10 -13.93 -2.42
C SER A 82 -0.97 -13.08 -3.68
N THR A 83 -1.24 -11.77 -3.58
CA THR A 83 -1.08 -10.82 -4.68
C THR A 83 0.37 -10.76 -5.17
N GLU A 84 1.34 -10.68 -4.25
CA GLU A 84 2.78 -10.70 -4.56
C GLU A 84 3.20 -11.98 -5.29
N ILE A 85 2.77 -13.15 -4.79
CA ILE A 85 3.09 -14.45 -5.41
C ILE A 85 2.50 -14.52 -6.83
N ILE A 86 1.24 -14.14 -7.01
CA ILE A 86 0.58 -14.14 -8.32
C ILE A 86 1.32 -13.22 -9.30
N ALA A 87 1.65 -12.00 -8.87
CA ALA A 87 2.37 -11.04 -9.70
C ALA A 87 3.78 -11.53 -10.08
N ALA A 88 4.51 -12.13 -9.14
CA ALA A 88 5.85 -12.68 -9.41
C ALA A 88 5.81 -13.85 -10.40
N LEU A 89 4.81 -14.72 -10.29
CA LEU A 89 4.62 -15.83 -11.25
C LEU A 89 4.29 -15.31 -12.65
N ALA A 90 3.42 -14.31 -12.76
CA ALA A 90 3.07 -13.69 -14.03
C ALA A 90 4.28 -13.01 -14.70
N GLN A 91 5.07 -12.24 -13.94
CA GLN A 91 6.29 -11.60 -14.47
C GLN A 91 7.28 -12.64 -15.00
N ARG A 92 7.47 -13.74 -14.27
CA ARG A 92 8.35 -14.84 -14.71
C ARG A 92 7.85 -15.51 -15.98
N GLU A 93 6.53 -15.62 -16.17
CA GLU A 93 5.96 -16.17 -17.41
C GLU A 93 6.16 -15.24 -18.60
N SER A 94 6.01 -13.93 -18.43
CA SER A 94 6.30 -12.94 -19.47
C SER A 94 7.77 -12.96 -19.91
N GLN A 95 8.69 -13.07 -18.95
CA GLN A 95 10.13 -13.13 -19.21
C GLN A 95 10.60 -14.39 -19.93
N LYS A 96 9.81 -15.47 -19.96
CA LYS A 96 10.17 -16.70 -20.69
C LYS A 96 10.13 -16.54 -22.22
N TRP A 97 9.45 -15.51 -22.71
CA TRP A 97 9.19 -15.29 -24.13
C TRP A 97 9.85 -14.01 -24.69
N GLU A 98 10.69 -13.36 -23.87
CA GLU A 98 11.61 -12.28 -24.26
C GLU A 98 13.00 -12.86 -24.58
#